data_AF-A0A1G1E4S9-F1
#
_entry.id   AF-A0A1G1E4S9-F1
#
_cell.length_a   1.000
_cell.length_b   1.000
_cell.length_c   1.000
_cell.angle_alpha   90.00
_cell.angle_beta   90.00
_cell.angle_gamma   90.00
#
_symmetry.space_group_name_H-M   'P 1'
#
loop_
_entity.id
_entity.type
_entity.pdbx_description
1 polymer ?
#
loop_
_entity_poly.entity_id
_entity_poly.type
_entity_poly.pdbx_seq_one_letter_code
_entity_poly.pdbx_strand_id
1 'polypeptide(L)'
;MGQSPPGETYNEMGEGLPFYQGIRDFGFRFPSRRVYCNAPTRLANEGDVLLSVRAPVGSLNISSEKCAIGRGVASLRINGQHYGFLYYLMKETQWGWEKYEAEGTVFGSATKKDVQNFSTILPPTQTISRFNEAVFSIDQMISNNEIQSRTLAAIRDALLPKLLSGEIRVKDTEKSL
;
A
#
# COMPACT_ATOMS: atom_id res chain seq x y z
N MET A 1 -0.87 2.83 14.35
CA MET A 1 -0.31 4.21 14.43
C MET A 1 0.80 4.28 15.44
N GLY A 2 1.85 5.06 15.17
CA GLY A 2 3.01 5.24 16.04
C GLY A 2 3.92 6.36 15.54
N GLN A 3 5.04 6.56 16.23
CA GLN A 3 6.08 7.49 15.78
C GLN A 3 6.85 6.91 14.61
N SER A 4 7.25 7.77 13.66
CA SER A 4 8.18 7.36 12.60
C SER A 4 9.56 7.05 13.22
N PRO A 5 10.32 6.11 12.64
CA PRO A 5 11.73 5.92 13.01
C PRO A 5 12.56 7.18 12.72
N PRO A 6 13.80 7.31 13.25
CA PRO A 6 14.68 8.43 12.93
C PRO A 6 15.00 8.50 11.43
N GLY A 7 15.10 9.70 10.85
CA GLY A 7 15.31 9.87 9.40
C GLY A 7 16.61 9.26 8.86
N GLU A 8 17.64 9.17 9.71
CA GLU A 8 18.94 8.55 9.39
C GLU A 8 18.83 7.04 9.11
N THR A 9 17.72 6.41 9.51
CA THR A 9 17.49 4.98 9.31
C THR A 9 16.87 4.67 7.95
N TYR A 10 16.59 5.70 7.14
CA TYR A 10 15.94 5.59 5.85
C TYR A 10 16.96 5.52 4.71
N ASN A 11 16.65 4.79 3.66
CA ASN A 11 17.48 4.74 2.47
C ASN A 11 16.65 4.47 1.21
N GLU A 12 17.21 4.78 0.05
CA GLU A 12 16.67 4.41 -1.27
C GLU A 12 17.46 3.25 -1.90
N MET A 13 18.39 2.65 -1.15
CA MET A 13 19.27 1.56 -1.61
C MET A 13 18.64 0.17 -1.49
N GLY A 14 17.43 0.08 -0.92
CA GLY A 14 16.73 -1.21 -0.74
C GLY A 14 17.11 -1.95 0.54
N GLU A 15 17.81 -1.31 1.48
CA GLU A 15 18.25 -1.95 2.71
C GLU A 15 17.16 -1.94 3.78
N GLY A 16 16.90 -3.10 4.37
CA GLY A 16 15.90 -3.25 5.43
C GLY A 16 14.50 -3.54 4.90
N LEU A 17 13.48 -2.98 5.53
CA LEU A 17 12.08 -3.16 5.11
C LEU A 17 11.59 -1.97 4.29
N PRO A 18 10.72 -2.17 3.27
CA PRO A 18 10.02 -1.07 2.63
C PRO A 18 9.30 -0.20 3.66
N PHE A 19 9.35 1.12 3.50
CA PHE A 19 8.84 2.08 4.45
C PHE A 19 7.82 3.02 3.82
N TYR A 20 6.57 2.93 4.30
CA TYR A 20 5.45 3.72 3.78
C TYR A 20 5.04 4.80 4.80
N GLN A 21 5.23 6.06 4.43
CA GLN A 21 5.05 7.21 5.32
C GLN A 21 3.69 7.88 5.18
N GLY A 22 3.05 7.74 4.02
CA GLY A 22 1.75 8.32 3.72
C GLY A 22 1.37 8.13 2.25
N ILE A 23 0.44 8.97 1.77
CA ILE A 23 -0.16 8.81 0.45
C ILE A 23 0.81 8.86 -0.73
N ARG A 24 1.97 9.52 -0.58
CA ARG A 24 2.99 9.56 -1.64
C ARG A 24 3.51 8.19 -2.03
N ASP A 25 3.34 7.21 -1.15
CA ASP A 25 3.78 5.84 -1.36
C ASP A 25 2.61 4.96 -1.81
N PHE A 26 1.37 5.44 -1.78
CA PHE A 26 0.18 4.66 -2.14
C PHE A 26 -0.01 4.65 -3.66
N GLY A 27 -0.25 3.46 -4.21
CA GLY A 27 -0.63 3.27 -5.60
C GLY A 27 -2.12 3.06 -5.78
N PHE A 28 -2.53 2.49 -6.91
CA PHE A 28 -3.92 2.13 -7.18
C PHE A 28 -4.52 1.21 -6.10
N ARG A 29 -3.75 0.19 -5.68
CA ARG A 29 -4.16 -0.75 -4.63
C ARG A 29 -3.02 -1.15 -3.69
N PHE A 30 -1.79 -1.16 -4.18
CA PHE A 30 -0.60 -1.55 -3.44
C PHE A 30 0.44 -0.43 -3.48
N PRO A 31 1.21 -0.25 -2.39
CA PRO A 31 2.17 0.84 -2.32
C PRO A 31 3.39 0.58 -3.22
N SER A 32 4.09 1.66 -3.55
CA SER A 32 5.33 1.66 -4.32
C SER A 32 6.54 1.77 -3.40
N ARG A 33 7.54 0.90 -3.60
CA ARG A 33 8.76 0.84 -2.79
C ARG A 33 9.72 1.97 -3.15
N ARG A 34 9.52 3.14 -2.55
CA ARG A 34 10.39 4.32 -2.79
C ARG A 34 11.47 4.49 -1.72
N VAL A 35 11.16 4.15 -0.47
CA VAL A 35 12.05 4.30 0.68
C VAL A 35 12.04 3.02 1.51
N TYR A 36 13.16 2.71 2.12
CA TYR A 36 13.37 1.56 3.00
C TYR A 36 13.87 2.01 4.37
N CYS A 37 13.72 1.18 5.39
CA CYS A 37 14.06 1.48 6.77
C CYS A 37 14.77 0.31 7.46
N ASN A 38 15.94 0.57 8.05
CA ASN A 38 16.76 -0.41 8.75
C ASN A 38 16.36 -0.60 10.23
N ALA A 39 15.70 0.38 10.85
CA ALA A 39 15.30 0.31 12.27
C ALA A 39 13.80 0.64 12.46
N PRO A 40 12.88 -0.22 11.97
CA PRO A 40 11.46 0.07 11.98
C PRO A 40 10.87 0.08 13.40
N THR A 41 10.07 1.10 13.71
CA THR A 41 9.36 1.24 14.99
C THR A 41 7.96 0.61 14.95
N ARG A 42 7.36 0.52 13.77
CA ARG A 42 6.05 -0.05 13.51
C ARG A 42 6.06 -0.83 12.21
N LEU A 43 5.33 -1.94 12.22
CA LEU A 43 5.27 -2.88 11.12
C LEU A 43 3.82 -3.09 10.69
N ALA A 44 3.63 -3.35 9.40
CA ALA A 44 2.45 -3.96 8.84
C ALA A 44 2.87 -5.28 8.17
N ASN A 45 2.00 -6.28 8.22
CA ASN A 45 2.22 -7.54 7.52
C ASN A 45 1.58 -7.48 6.14
N GLU A 46 1.97 -8.43 5.28
CA GLU A 46 1.28 -8.70 4.04
C GLU A 46 -0.22 -8.92 4.28
N GLY A 47 -1.05 -8.32 3.42
CA GLY A 47 -2.50 -8.33 3.53
C GLY A 47 -3.09 -7.26 4.45
N ASP A 48 -2.30 -6.57 5.27
CA ASP A 48 -2.83 -5.49 6.10
C ASP A 48 -3.39 -4.34 5.23
N VAL A 49 -4.53 -3.79 5.64
CA VAL A 49 -5.09 -2.60 5.02
C VAL A 49 -4.37 -1.39 5.60
N LEU A 50 -3.75 -0.60 4.72
CA LEU A 50 -3.06 0.63 5.05
C LEU A 50 -4.03 1.80 4.87
N LEU A 51 -4.30 2.52 5.96
CA LEU A 51 -5.14 3.71 6.00
C LEU A 51 -4.27 4.95 6.19
N SER A 52 -4.39 5.93 5.30
CA SER A 52 -3.82 7.26 5.51
C SER A 52 -4.57 7.95 6.64
N VAL A 53 -3.82 8.35 7.67
CA VAL A 53 -4.34 9.12 8.82
C VAL A 53 -3.88 10.57 8.81
N ARG A 54 -3.30 11.01 7.68
CA ARG A 54 -3.05 12.42 7.36
C ARG A 54 -3.59 12.75 5.98
N ALA A 55 -3.88 14.03 5.80
CA ALA A 55 -4.45 14.56 4.57
C ALA A 55 -3.76 14.00 3.30
N PRO A 56 -4.52 13.39 2.36
CA PRO A 56 -5.94 13.09 2.48
C PRO A 56 -6.17 11.80 3.29
N VAL A 57 -6.76 11.97 4.48
CA VAL A 57 -7.24 10.96 5.42
C VAL A 57 -8.29 10.10 4.73
N GLY A 58 -8.29 8.80 5.04
CA GLY A 58 -9.25 7.87 4.43
C GLY A 58 -8.73 7.18 3.19
N SER A 59 -7.60 7.62 2.61
CA SER A 59 -6.97 6.93 1.48
C SER A 59 -6.50 5.53 1.88
N LEU A 60 -6.69 4.55 1.00
CA LEU A 60 -6.46 3.14 1.31
C LEU A 60 -5.47 2.49 0.34
N ASN A 61 -4.66 1.58 0.86
CA ASN A 61 -3.85 0.62 0.11
C ASN A 61 -3.82 -0.72 0.87
N ILE A 62 -3.27 -1.75 0.25
CA ILE A 62 -3.02 -3.06 0.88
C ILE A 62 -1.52 -3.30 0.88
N SER A 63 -0.97 -3.76 2.00
CA SER A 63 0.43 -4.14 2.05
C SER A 63 0.65 -5.45 1.28
N SER A 64 1.45 -5.41 0.22
CA SER A 64 1.83 -6.60 -0.57
C SER A 64 2.96 -7.42 0.06
N GLU A 65 3.51 -6.95 1.18
CA GLU A 65 4.62 -7.59 1.90
C GLU A 65 4.69 -7.10 3.34
N LYS A 66 5.60 -7.65 4.14
CA LYS A 66 5.93 -7.08 5.45
C LYS A 66 6.67 -5.75 5.27
N CYS A 67 6.15 -4.68 5.84
CA CYS A 67 6.71 -3.34 5.68
C CYS A 67 6.75 -2.55 6.99
N ALA A 68 7.54 -1.48 7.00
CA ALA A 68 7.54 -0.47 8.03
C ALA A 68 6.51 0.63 7.68
N ILE A 69 5.83 1.17 8.69
CA ILE A 69 4.85 2.24 8.50
C ILE A 69 5.18 3.47 9.33
N GLY A 70 5.06 4.64 8.72
CA GLY A 70 5.33 5.92 9.36
C GLY A 70 4.14 6.46 10.15
N ARG A 71 4.35 7.62 10.79
CA ARG A 71 3.31 8.30 11.59
C ARG A 71 2.08 8.76 10.82
N GLY A 72 2.10 8.74 9.49
CA GLY A 72 0.97 9.12 8.62
C GLY A 72 0.10 7.94 8.20
N VAL A 73 0.45 6.71 8.57
CA VAL A 73 -0.24 5.49 8.13
C VAL A 73 -0.66 4.65 9.34
N ALA A 74 -1.88 4.13 9.28
CA ALA A 74 -2.36 3.08 10.16
C ALA A 74 -2.42 1.74 9.40
N SER A 75 -1.98 0.66 10.04
CA SER A 75 -2.30 -0.70 9.59
C SER A 75 -3.56 -1.16 10.32
N LEU A 76 -4.52 -1.68 9.55
CA LEU A 76 -5.77 -2.25 9.98
C LEU A 76 -5.79 -3.73 9.61
N ARG A 77 -6.23 -4.56 10.56
CA ARG A 77 -6.36 -6.00 10.38
C ARG A 77 -7.61 -6.48 11.08
N ILE A 78 -8.36 -7.35 10.42
CA ILE A 78 -9.42 -8.14 11.04
C ILE A 78 -8.85 -9.50 11.45
N ASN A 79 -9.26 -10.01 12.61
CA ASN A 79 -8.88 -11.36 13.02
C ASN A 79 -9.53 -12.39 12.07
N GLY A 80 -8.72 -13.30 11.52
CA GLY A 80 -9.14 -14.29 10.53
C GLY A 80 -8.55 -14.07 9.13
N GLN A 81 -8.89 -14.95 8.19
CA GLN A 81 -8.31 -14.97 6.82
C GLN A 81 -9.13 -14.12 5.83
N HIS A 82 -9.42 -12.86 6.17
CA HIS A 82 -10.41 -12.05 5.47
C HIS A 82 -9.96 -10.61 5.17
N TYR A 83 -8.70 -10.43 4.78
CA TYR A 83 -8.15 -9.09 4.53
C TYR A 83 -8.78 -8.38 3.32
N GLY A 84 -9.17 -9.12 2.27
CA GLY A 84 -9.87 -8.57 1.11
C GLY A 84 -11.16 -7.84 1.51
N PHE A 85 -12.02 -8.50 2.28
CA PHE A 85 -13.24 -7.91 2.81
C PHE A 85 -13.00 -6.58 3.57
N LEU A 86 -11.99 -6.52 4.44
CA LEU A 86 -11.71 -5.29 5.20
C LEU A 86 -11.38 -4.12 4.26
N TYR A 87 -10.59 -4.35 3.21
CA TYR A 87 -10.28 -3.31 2.23
C TYR A 87 -11.56 -2.75 1.58
N TYR A 88 -12.46 -3.63 1.12
CA TYR A 88 -13.71 -3.21 0.49
C TYR A 88 -14.66 -2.52 1.47
N LEU A 89 -14.75 -2.99 2.71
CA LEU A 89 -15.53 -2.34 3.77
C LEU A 89 -15.03 -0.91 4.04
N MET A 90 -13.71 -0.76 4.17
CA MET A 90 -13.10 0.56 4.40
C MET A 90 -13.27 1.48 3.19
N LYS A 91 -13.23 0.93 1.98
CA LYS A 91 -13.44 1.67 0.73
C LYS A 91 -14.88 2.19 0.62
N GLU A 92 -15.86 1.36 0.95
CA GLU A 92 -17.27 1.77 0.96
C GLU A 92 -17.58 2.82 2.03
N THR A 93 -16.83 2.80 3.13
CA THR A 93 -17.00 3.73 4.26
C THR A 93 -16.03 4.92 4.20
N GLN A 94 -15.38 5.15 3.05
CA GLN A 94 -14.36 6.18 2.89
C GLN A 94 -14.89 7.61 3.14
N TRP A 95 -16.16 7.87 2.81
CA TRP A 95 -16.83 9.15 3.07
C TRP A 95 -16.87 9.51 4.57
N GLY A 96 -16.85 8.53 5.46
CA GLY A 96 -16.85 8.76 6.91
C GLY A 96 -15.57 9.41 7.44
N TRP A 97 -14.52 9.49 6.63
CA TRP A 97 -13.23 10.09 6.99
C TRP A 97 -13.11 11.56 6.62
N GLU A 98 -14.00 12.09 5.78
CA GLU A 98 -13.95 13.48 5.27
C GLU A 98 -13.99 14.52 6.39
N LYS A 99 -14.68 14.23 7.50
CA LYS A 99 -14.72 15.12 8.67
C LYS A 99 -13.34 15.39 9.28
N TYR A 100 -12.40 14.45 9.16
CA TYR A 100 -11.04 14.59 9.68
C TYR A 100 -10.11 15.35 8.72
N GLU A 101 -10.56 15.68 7.51
CA GLU A 101 -9.87 16.62 6.63
C GLU A 101 -10.04 18.07 7.11
N ALA A 102 -11.21 18.39 7.67
CA ALA A 102 -11.61 19.75 8.03
C ALA A 102 -11.31 20.13 9.50
N GLU A 103 -11.10 19.15 10.38
CA GLU A 103 -10.89 19.39 11.80
C GLU A 103 -9.42 19.72 12.13
N GLY A 104 -9.12 21.04 12.17
CA GLY A 104 -8.32 21.61 13.25
C GLY A 104 -6.82 21.35 13.26
N THR A 105 -6.11 21.85 12.25
CA THR A 105 -4.74 22.42 12.21
C THR A 105 -4.39 22.46 10.72
N VAL A 106 -3.32 23.11 10.30
CA VAL A 106 -3.00 23.36 8.87
C VAL A 106 -2.96 22.08 7.99
N PHE A 107 -3.07 20.87 8.56
CA PHE A 107 -3.25 19.60 7.86
C PHE A 107 -4.26 18.69 8.60
N GLY A 108 -5.29 18.19 7.90
CA GLY A 108 -6.25 17.21 8.43
C GLY A 108 -5.59 15.90 8.89
N SER A 109 -6.09 15.30 9.98
CA SER A 109 -5.54 14.07 10.53
C SER A 109 -6.55 13.27 11.37
N ALA A 110 -6.41 11.94 11.37
CA ALA A 110 -7.17 11.04 12.24
C ALA A 110 -6.26 10.44 13.32
N THR A 111 -6.75 10.39 14.55
CA THR A 111 -6.03 9.79 15.68
C THR A 111 -6.33 8.30 15.83
N LYS A 112 -5.57 7.62 16.71
CA LYS A 112 -5.83 6.21 17.06
C LYS A 112 -7.24 5.99 17.60
N LYS A 113 -7.75 6.92 18.41
CA LYS A 113 -9.10 6.82 18.98
C LYS A 113 -10.15 6.94 17.88
N ASP A 114 -9.95 7.86 16.94
CA ASP A 114 -10.89 8.07 15.82
C ASP A 114 -11.04 6.83 14.97
N VAL A 115 -9.92 6.16 14.67
CA VAL A 115 -9.94 4.89 13.92
C VAL A 115 -10.57 3.75 14.71
N GLN A 116 -10.32 3.67 16.02
CA GLN A 116 -10.91 2.62 16.87
C GLN A 116 -12.42 2.82 17.11
N ASN A 117 -12.88 4.07 17.09
CA ASN A 117 -14.28 4.43 17.27
C ASN A 117 -15.05 4.56 15.95
N PHE A 118 -14.42 4.23 14.83
CA PHE A 118 -15.07 4.25 13.53
C PHE A 118 -16.21 3.23 13.48
N SER A 119 -17.44 3.71 13.35
CA SER A 119 -18.62 2.84 13.34
C SER A 119 -18.80 2.22 11.96
N THR A 120 -18.85 0.90 11.90
CA THR A 120 -19.11 0.13 10.68
C THR A 120 -19.92 -1.12 11.01
N ILE A 121 -20.62 -1.65 10.00
CA ILE A 121 -21.40 -2.88 10.13
C ILE A 121 -20.48 -4.05 9.80
N LEU A 122 -20.25 -4.91 10.78
CA LEU A 122 -19.52 -6.17 10.58
C LEU A 122 -20.53 -7.31 10.37
N PRO A 123 -20.63 -7.88 9.15
CA PRO A 123 -21.54 -9.00 8.89
C PRO A 123 -21.02 -10.30 9.53
N PRO A 124 -21.87 -11.34 9.62
CA PRO A 124 -21.45 -12.65 10.12
C PRO A 124 -20.30 -13.25 9.30
N THR A 125 -19.42 -14.01 9.95
CA THR A 125 -18.23 -14.62 9.32
C THR A 125 -18.56 -15.43 8.07
N GLN A 126 -19.70 -16.12 8.03
CA GLN A 126 -20.12 -16.88 6.85
C GLN A 126 -20.33 -16.00 5.61
N THR A 127 -20.92 -14.81 5.79
CA THR A 127 -21.10 -13.83 4.71
C THR A 127 -19.76 -13.29 4.25
N ILE A 128 -18.85 -13.03 5.20
CA ILE A 128 -17.48 -12.59 4.90
C ILE A 128 -16.73 -13.66 4.09
N SER A 129 -16.83 -14.94 4.46
CA SER A 129 -16.21 -16.03 3.71
C SER A 129 -16.74 -16.14 2.29
N ARG A 130 -18.07 -16.11 2.10
CA ARG A 130 -18.69 -16.16 0.77
C ARG A 130 -18.30 -14.96 -0.09
N PHE A 131 -18.23 -13.78 0.50
CA PHE A 131 -17.75 -12.59 -0.19
C PHE A 131 -16.30 -12.79 -0.66
N ASN A 132 -15.42 -13.25 0.24
CA ASN A 132 -14.01 -13.48 -0.11
C ASN A 132 -13.86 -14.55 -1.21
N GLU A 133 -14.63 -15.64 -1.16
CA GLU A 133 -14.65 -16.65 -2.24
C GLU A 133 -15.04 -16.03 -3.59
N ALA A 134 -16.06 -15.17 -3.60
CA ALA A 134 -16.55 -14.53 -4.81
C ALA A 134 -15.53 -13.54 -5.41
N VAL A 135 -14.77 -12.81 -4.58
CA VAL A 135 -13.80 -11.80 -5.06
C VAL A 135 -12.38 -12.32 -5.19
N PHE A 136 -12.07 -13.53 -4.67
CA PHE A 136 -10.70 -14.05 -4.58
C PHE A 136 -9.99 -14.07 -5.93
N SER A 137 -10.63 -14.61 -6.98
CA SER A 137 -10.04 -14.69 -8.31
C SER A 137 -9.75 -13.31 -8.91
N ILE A 138 -10.65 -12.34 -8.67
CA ILE A 138 -10.49 -10.95 -9.11
C ILE A 138 -9.33 -10.28 -8.36
N ASP A 139 -9.23 -10.48 -7.05
CA ASP A 139 -8.14 -9.95 -6.23
C ASP A 139 -6.78 -10.53 -6.66
N GLN A 140 -6.73 -11.83 -6.98
CA GLN A 140 -5.55 -12.48 -7.54
C GLN A 140 -5.16 -11.89 -8.90
N MET A 141 -6.13 -11.68 -9.79
CA MET A 141 -5.87 -11.03 -11.08
C MET A 141 -5.33 -9.60 -10.90
N ILE A 142 -5.89 -8.83 -9.97
CA ILE A 142 -5.41 -7.47 -9.69
C ILE A 142 -3.97 -7.49 -9.17
N SER A 143 -3.64 -8.41 -8.25
CA SER A 143 -2.28 -8.58 -7.74
C SER A 143 -1.30 -8.96 -8.85
N ASN A 144 -1.65 -9.96 -9.68
CA ASN A 144 -0.80 -10.41 -10.78
C ASN A 144 -0.58 -9.32 -11.83
N ASN A 145 -1.63 -8.58 -12.19
CA ASN A 145 -1.53 -7.48 -13.14
C ASN A 145 -0.65 -6.35 -12.61
N GLU A 146 -0.73 -6.05 -11.31
CA GLU A 146 0.15 -5.06 -10.68
C GLU A 146 1.62 -5.51 -10.73
N ILE A 147 1.90 -6.77 -10.41
CA ILE A 147 3.27 -7.33 -10.47
C ILE A 147 3.81 -7.28 -11.90
N GLN A 148 3.02 -7.69 -12.89
CA GLN A 148 3.39 -7.63 -14.30
C GLN A 148 3.65 -6.20 -14.76
N SER A 149 2.76 -5.27 -14.41
CA SER A 149 2.89 -3.85 -14.74
C SER A 149 4.19 -3.26 -14.18
N ARG A 150 4.50 -3.52 -12.90
CA ARG A 150 5.76 -3.09 -12.27
C ARG A 150 6.99 -3.69 -12.95
N THR A 151 6.92 -4.98 -13.30
CA THR A 151 8.01 -5.69 -13.97
C THR A 151 8.27 -5.11 -15.36
N LEU A 152 7.22 -4.86 -16.14
CA LEU A 152 7.32 -4.25 -17.46
C LEU A 152 7.87 -2.82 -17.39
N ALA A 153 7.43 -2.03 -16.41
CA ALA A 153 7.97 -0.68 -16.18
C ALA A 153 9.46 -0.71 -15.83
N ALA A 154 9.88 -1.63 -14.94
CA ALA A 154 11.30 -1.79 -14.59
C ALA A 154 12.15 -2.25 -15.79
N ILE A 155 11.66 -3.19 -16.59
CA ILE A 155 12.32 -3.63 -17.82
C ILE A 155 12.47 -2.46 -18.79
N ARG A 156 11.39 -1.70 -19.01
CA ARG A 156 11.40 -0.49 -19.85
C ARG A 156 12.48 0.49 -19.37
N ASP A 157 12.49 0.82 -18.08
CA ASP A 157 13.40 1.83 -17.52
C ASP A 157 14.87 1.35 -17.54
N ALA A 158 15.11 0.04 -17.46
CA ALA A 158 16.45 -0.54 -17.60
C ALA A 158 16.93 -0.59 -19.05
N LEU A 159 16.03 -0.81 -20.01
CA LEU A 159 16.38 -0.96 -21.43
C LEU A 159 16.44 0.37 -22.18
N LEU A 160 15.55 1.32 -21.88
CA LEU A 160 15.48 2.60 -22.61
C LEU A 160 16.82 3.36 -22.64
N PRO A 161 17.57 3.52 -21.52
CA PRO A 161 18.86 4.20 -21.55
C PRO A 161 19.88 3.51 -22.47
N LYS A 162 19.91 2.17 -22.46
CA LYS A 162 20.84 1.36 -23.27
C LYS A 162 20.50 1.38 -24.76
N LEU A 163 19.21 1.44 -25.07
CA LEU A 163 18.72 1.60 -26.44
C LEU A 163 19.08 3.00 -26.97
N LEU A 164 18.91 4.04 -26.15
CA LEU A 164 19.23 5.42 -26.51
C LEU A 164 20.74 5.68 -26.61
N SER A 165 21.57 5.06 -25.76
CA SER A 165 23.03 5.14 -25.86
C SER A 165 23.61 4.32 -27.02
N GLY A 166 22.81 3.40 -27.59
CA GLY A 166 23.24 2.50 -28.65
C GLY A 166 24.07 1.31 -28.16
N GLU A 167 24.18 1.11 -26.85
CA GLU A 167 24.76 -0.10 -26.22
C GLU A 167 24.00 -1.36 -26.61
N ILE A 168 22.68 -1.25 -26.76
CA ILE A 168 21.82 -2.30 -27.28
C ILE A 168 21.19 -1.80 -28.58
N ARG A 169 21.29 -2.60 -29.65
CA ARG A 169 20.60 -2.35 -30.91
C ARG A 169 19.56 -3.42 -31.16
N VAL A 170 18.36 -3.00 -31.53
CA VAL A 170 17.22 -3.90 -31.79
C VAL A 170 17.56 -4.98 -32.82
N LYS A 171 18.30 -4.62 -33.88
CA LYS A 171 18.72 -5.55 -34.95
C LYS A 171 19.69 -6.65 -34.49
N ASP A 172 20.45 -6.40 -33.42
CA ASP A 172 21.43 -7.37 -32.92
C ASP A 172 20.75 -8.39 -31.98
N THR A 173 19.67 -7.99 -31.30
CA THR A 173 18.86 -8.86 -30.44
C THR A 173 17.91 -9.78 -31.18
N GLU A 174 17.44 -9.41 -32.39
CA GLU A 174 16.55 -10.25 -33.21
C GLU A 174 17.23 -11.53 -33.74
N LYS A 175 18.56 -11.59 -33.77
CA LYS A 175 19.32 -12.79 -34.21
C LYS A 175 19.59 -13.81 -33.10
N SER A 176 19.26 -13.48 -31.86
CA SER A 176 19.65 -14.25 -30.67
C SER A 176 18.45 -14.93 -29.97
N LEU A 177 17.27 -14.87 -30.57
CA LEU A 177 16.04 -15.61 -30.20
C LEU A 177 15.78 -16.70 -31.24
#